data_AF-A0AAI8PD85-F1
#
_entry.id   AF-A0AAI8PD85-F1
#
_cell.length_a   1.000
_cell.length_b   1.000
_cell.length_c   1.000
_cell.angle_alpha   90.00
_cell.angle_beta   90.00
_cell.angle_gamma   90.00
#
_symmetry.space_group_name_H-M   'P 1'
#
loop_
_entity.id
_entity.type
_entity.pdbx_description
1 polymer ?
#
loop_
_entity_poly.entity_id
_entity_poly.type
_entity_poly.pdbx_seq_one_letter_code
_entity_poly.pdbx_strand_id
1 'polypeptide(L)' 'MQVLTPSGSEPKATTTHRHLQAVAQVGGALIGFLVMKTPAARKQLENAASTACQQGELSETDAAVVQRALANQPNTIRN' A
#
# COMPACT_ATOMS: atom_id res chain seq x y z
N MET A 1 26.94 41.59 -18.40
CA MET A 1 25.58 41.58 -17.83
C MET A 1 25.26 40.14 -17.49
N GLN A 2 25.16 39.81 -16.20
CA GLN A 2 25.00 38.43 -15.74
C GLN A 2 23.51 38.14 -15.57
N VAL A 3 22.99 37.13 -16.28
CA VAL A 3 21.60 36.67 -16.15
C VAL A 3 21.57 35.65 -15.02
N LEU A 4 20.97 36.02 -13.89
CA LEU A 4 20.53 35.04 -12.89
C LEU A 4 19.37 34.26 -13.50
N THR A 5 19.62 33.05 -13.96
CA THR A 5 18.54 32.08 -14.15
C THR A 5 18.11 31.61 -12.77
N PRO A 6 16.80 31.64 -12.43
CA PRO A 6 16.33 30.96 -11.24
C PRO A 6 16.58 29.47 -11.46
N SER A 7 17.54 28.92 -10.73
CA SER A 7 17.69 27.47 -10.58
C SER A 7 16.47 26.97 -9.84
N GLY A 8 15.40 26.71 -10.59
CA GLY A 8 14.18 26.06 -10.14
C GLY A 8 14.50 24.60 -9.84
N SER A 9 15.21 24.34 -8.76
CA SER A 9 15.12 23.07 -8.06
C SER A 9 13.77 23.05 -7.35
N GLU A 10 12.70 22.88 -8.13
CA GLU A 10 11.47 22.35 -7.57
C GLU A 10 11.84 21.04 -6.86
N PRO A 11 11.32 20.77 -5.65
CA PRO A 11 11.47 19.47 -5.04
C PRO A 11 10.76 18.50 -5.97
N LYS A 12 11.51 17.87 -6.88
CA LYS A 12 11.04 16.75 -7.68
C LYS A 12 10.37 15.81 -6.69
N ALA A 13 9.07 15.54 -6.88
CA ALA A 13 8.31 14.65 -6.04
C ALA A 13 9.05 13.31 -5.99
N THR A 14 9.92 13.17 -4.99
CA THR A 14 10.75 12.00 -4.79
C THR A 14 9.91 11.09 -3.92
N THR A 15 8.75 10.71 -4.44
CA THR A 15 8.00 9.59 -3.88
C THR A 15 8.84 8.37 -4.23
N THR A 16 9.61 7.90 -3.25
CA THR A 16 10.58 6.81 -3.36
C THR A 16 9.93 5.66 -4.13
N HIS A 17 10.57 5.17 -5.18
CA HIS A 17 10.06 4.07 -6.03
C HIS A 17 9.56 2.85 -5.21
N ARG A 18 10.13 2.67 -4.02
CA ARG A 18 9.77 1.65 -3.02
C ARG A 18 8.38 1.86 -2.41
N HIS A 19 7.96 3.10 -2.16
CA HIS A 19 6.65 3.41 -1.58
C HIS A 19 5.55 3.05 -2.56
N LEU A 20 5.70 3.47 -3.83
CA LEU A 20 4.76 3.11 -4.89
C LEU A 20 4.70 1.60 -5.10
N GLN A 21 5.83 0.91 -5.04
CA GLN A 21 5.86 -0.54 -5.14
C GLN A 21 5.14 -1.22 -3.96
N ALA A 22 5.35 -0.74 -2.74
CA ALA A 22 4.69 -1.27 -1.54
C ALA A 22 3.18 -1.04 -1.59
N VAL A 23 2.73 0.18 -1.94
CA VAL A 23 1.32 0.51 -2.10
C VAL A 23 0.69 -0.33 -3.22
N ALA A 24 1.36 -0.49 -4.36
CA ALA A 24 0.87 -1.33 -5.45
C ALA A 24 0.78 -2.82 -5.06
N GLN A 25 1.77 -3.33 -4.32
CA GLN A 25 1.76 -4.71 -3.83
C GLN A 25 0.62 -4.94 -2.82
N VAL A 26 0.42 -4.04 -1.88
CA VAL A 26 -0.68 -4.10 -0.91
C VAL A 26 -2.03 -3.95 -1.61
N GLY A 27 -2.14 -3.01 -2.56
CA GLY A 27 -3.36 -2.81 -3.36
C GLY A 27 -3.73 -4.03 -4.21
N GLY A 28 -2.74 -4.66 -4.86
CA GLY A 28 -2.94 -5.90 -5.61
C GLY A 28 -3.40 -7.07 -4.73
N ALA A 29 -2.78 -7.23 -3.55
CA ALA A 29 -3.19 -8.22 -2.57
C ALA A 29 -4.62 -7.94 -2.04
N LEU A 30 -4.97 -6.67 -1.85
CA LEU A 30 -6.30 -6.25 -1.39
C LEU A 30 -7.37 -6.58 -2.43
N ILE A 31 -7.13 -6.26 -3.71
CA ILE A 31 -8.06 -6.62 -4.79
C ILE A 31 -8.20 -8.14 -4.88
N GLY A 32 -7.08 -8.87 -4.84
CA GLY A 32 -7.10 -10.34 -4.83
C GLY A 32 -7.91 -10.91 -3.67
N PHE A 33 -7.80 -10.34 -2.48
CA PHE A 33 -8.62 -10.68 -1.32
C PHE A 33 -10.11 -10.37 -1.53
N LEU A 34 -10.43 -9.18 -2.04
CA LEU A 34 -11.81 -8.76 -2.30
C LEU A 34 -12.51 -9.64 -3.36
N VAL A 35 -11.76 -10.08 -4.38
CA VAL A 35 -12.26 -10.93 -5.47
C VAL A 35 -12.35 -12.40 -5.05
N MET A 36 -11.26 -12.98 -4.53
CA MET A 36 -11.20 -14.41 -4.24
C MET A 36 -11.91 -14.78 -2.94
N LYS A 37 -11.96 -13.88 -1.95
CA LYS A 37 -12.58 -14.11 -0.62
C LYS A 37 -12.10 -15.38 0.08
N THR A 38 -10.85 -15.78 -0.18
CA THR A 38 -10.25 -16.97 0.41
C THR A 38 -9.35 -16.63 1.59
N PRO A 39 -9.18 -17.55 2.56
CA PRO A 39 -8.23 -17.38 3.66
C PRO A 39 -6.78 -17.27 3.17
N ALA A 40 -6.45 -17.86 2.02
CA ALA A 40 -5.13 -17.71 1.40
C ALA A 40 -4.86 -16.28 0.95
N ALA A 41 -5.83 -15.64 0.27
CA ALA A 41 -5.72 -14.24 -0.14
C ALA A 41 -5.67 -13.29 1.06
N ARG A 42 -6.41 -13.62 2.14
CA ARG A 42 -6.32 -12.89 3.41
C ARG A 42 -4.90 -12.88 3.98
N LYS A 43 -4.28 -14.07 4.08
CA LYS A 43 -2.92 -14.21 4.62
C LYS A 43 -1.88 -13.48 3.77
N GLN A 44 -2.07 -13.46 2.45
CA GLN A 44 -1.21 -12.68 1.55
C GLN A 44 -1.34 -11.17 1.79
N LEU A 45 -2.57 -10.67 1.95
CA LEU A 45 -2.81 -9.26 2.28
C LEU A 45 -2.22 -8.87 3.64
N GLU A 46 -2.40 -9.70 4.67
CA GLU A 46 -1.83 -9.50 6.02
C GLU A 46 -0.29 -9.45 5.98
N ASN A 47 0.34 -10.37 5.23
CA ASN A 47 1.79 -10.40 5.07
C ASN A 47 2.29 -9.17 4.30
N ALA A 48 1.67 -8.83 3.17
CA ALA A 48 2.08 -7.69 2.35
C ALA A 48 1.96 -6.37 3.14
N ALA A 49 0.86 -6.16 3.86
CA ALA A 49 0.66 -4.97 4.68
C ALA A 49 1.65 -4.91 5.86
N SER A 50 1.91 -6.05 6.53
CA SER A 50 2.88 -6.10 7.62
C SER A 50 4.30 -5.77 7.14
N THR A 51 4.71 -6.32 6.00
CA THR A 51 6.01 -6.01 5.39
C THR A 51 6.12 -4.54 5.00
N ALA A 52 5.08 -3.97 4.38
CA ALA A 52 5.06 -2.56 4.00
C ALA A 52 5.11 -1.62 5.22
N CYS A 53 4.38 -1.94 6.29
CA CYS A 53 4.44 -1.19 7.55
C CYS A 53 5.84 -1.26 8.19
N GLN A 54 6.47 -2.44 8.25
CA GLN A 54 7.82 -2.59 8.81
C GLN A 54 8.88 -1.81 8.03
N GLN A 55 8.67 -1.63 6.72
CA GLN A 55 9.56 -0.85 5.87
C GLN A 55 9.30 0.66 5.95
N GLY A 56 8.25 1.10 6.68
CA GLY A 56 7.84 2.50 6.72
C GLY A 56 7.21 2.99 5.41
N GLU A 57 6.83 2.06 4.54
CA GLU A 57 6.35 2.35 3.18
C GLU A 57 4.82 2.39 3.11
N LEU A 58 4.13 2.26 4.24
CA LEU A 58 2.67 2.30 4.32
C LEU A 58 2.26 3.38 5.32
N SER A 59 1.40 4.30 4.88
CA SER A 59 0.84 5.31 5.80
C SER A 59 -0.08 4.64 6.82
N GLU A 60 -0.23 5.24 7.99
CA GLU A 60 -1.22 4.81 8.99
C GLU A 60 -2.63 4.74 8.41
N THR A 61 -2.96 5.63 7.48
CA THR A 61 -4.25 5.66 6.78
C THR A 61 -4.43 4.41 5.91
N ASP A 62 -3.42 4.04 5.13
CA ASP A 62 -3.44 2.86 4.26
C ASP A 62 -3.53 1.58 5.09
N ALA A 63 -2.77 1.51 6.18
CA ALA A 63 -2.84 0.39 7.13
C ALA A 63 -4.25 0.25 7.73
N ALA A 64 -4.88 1.35 8.12
CA ALA A 64 -6.26 1.34 8.64
C ALA A 64 -7.28 0.85 7.61
N VAL A 65 -7.11 1.19 6.32
CA VAL A 65 -7.96 0.68 5.23
C VAL A 65 -7.82 -0.83 5.10
N VAL A 66 -6.59 -1.36 5.12
CA VAL A 66 -6.34 -2.82 5.05
C VAL A 66 -6.95 -3.54 6.26
N GLN A 67 -6.73 -3.02 7.48
CA GLN A 67 -7.31 -3.57 8.71
C GLN A 67 -8.84 -3.59 8.64
N ARG A 68 -9.45 -2.51 8.14
CA ARG A 68 -10.91 -2.44 7.97
C ARG A 68 -11.41 -3.41 6.91
N ALA A 69 -10.68 -3.60 5.81
CA ALA A 69 -11.03 -4.59 4.79
C ALA A 69 -10.98 -6.03 5.35
N LEU A 70 -9.96 -6.34 6.16
CA LEU A 70 -9.82 -7.62 6.84
C LEU A 70 -10.92 -7.85 7.88
N ALA A 71 -11.32 -6.81 8.62
CA ALA A 71 -12.39 -6.88 9.62
C ALA A 71 -13.79 -6.99 8.99
N ASN A 72 -14.01 -6.33 7.85
CA ASN A 72 -15.31 -6.28 7.18
C ASN A 72 -15.61 -7.53 6.33
N GLN A 73 -14.62 -8.38 6.05
CA GLN A 73 -14.88 -9.67 5.41
C GLN A 73 -15.04 -10.75 6.48
N PRO A 74 -16.29 -11.14 6.82
CA PRO A 74 -16.50 -12.28 7.69
C PRO A 74 -15.89 -13.50 7.00
N ASN A 75 -15.03 -14.18 7.74
CA ASN A 75 -14.45 -15.47 7.40
C ASN A 75 -15.53 -16.33 6.72
N THR A 76 -15.50 -16.41 5.39
CA THR A 76 -16.43 -17.25 4.64
C THR A 76 -15.94 -18.68 4.80
N ILE A 77 -16.16 -19.22 6.00
CA ILE A 77 -16.42 -20.63 6.19
C ILE A 77 -17.87 -20.81 5.69
N ARG A 78 -18.05 -20.91 4.37
CA ARG A 78 -19.30 -21.43 3.82
C ARG A 78 -19.23 -22.95 3.98
N ASN A 79 -20.01 -23.41 4.95
CA ASN A 79 -20.38 -24.79 5.22
C ASN A 79 -20.92 -25.48 3.97
#